data_AF-A0A372QNA4-F1
#
_entry.id   AF-A0A372QNA4-F1
#
_cell.length_a   1.000
_cell.length_b   1.000
_cell.length_c   1.000
_cell.angle_alpha   90.00
_cell.angle_beta   90.00
_cell.angle_gamma   90.00
#
_symmetry.space_group_name_H-M   'P 1'
#
loop_
_entity.id
_entity.type
_entity.pdbx_description
1 polymer ?
#
loop_
_entity_poly.entity_id
_entity_poly.type
_entity_poly.pdbx_seq_one_letter_code
_entity_poly.pdbx_strand_id
1 'polypeptide(L)'
;MHATNDSDSVVNISDIYNLSHDELSQNFKKTDIKEVEPTTQNINKNICEENLSIVIDELVNLYFKMANEGKEESVSKQYVLDYINNHKINLREIYHWLLNNPNDSNSIYLLGYFSYYGIGTDIDTQKAFELYQKGANLGNSISQYNVALVYEFGKGIGKDLDLEIYWYKKSADQG
;
A
#
# COMPACT_ATOMS: atom_id res chain seq x y z
N MET A 1 40.65 19.25 -35.22
CA MET A 1 41.23 18.04 -34.61
C MET A 1 40.42 17.73 -33.37
N HIS A 2 39.96 16.48 -33.25
CA HIS A 2 39.38 15.81 -32.06
C HIS A 2 40.23 16.06 -30.78
N ALA A 3 39.79 15.86 -29.54
CA ALA A 3 38.77 14.96 -29.01
C ALA A 3 38.21 15.44 -27.64
N THR A 4 37.22 14.67 -27.19
CA THR A 4 36.35 14.67 -26.01
C THR A 4 37.03 14.52 -24.63
N ASN A 5 36.35 14.92 -23.55
CA ASN A 5 35.77 13.97 -22.57
C ASN A 5 34.92 14.66 -21.49
N ASP A 6 33.77 14.05 -21.25
CA ASP A 6 32.77 14.27 -20.21
C ASP A 6 33.31 14.14 -18.77
N SER A 7 32.66 14.81 -17.82
CA SER A 7 31.98 14.14 -16.70
C SER A 7 31.14 15.11 -15.86
N ASP A 8 29.87 14.74 -15.69
CA ASP A 8 29.01 14.90 -14.51
C ASP A 8 28.42 16.28 -14.16
N SER A 9 27.32 16.62 -14.84
CA SER A 9 26.24 17.41 -14.25
C SER A 9 25.24 16.47 -13.56
N VAL A 10 25.29 16.41 -12.23
CA VAL A 10 24.33 15.69 -11.39
C VAL A 10 22.94 16.28 -11.60
N VAL A 11 22.00 15.46 -12.10
CA VAL A 11 20.59 15.84 -12.25
C VAL A 11 19.97 15.94 -10.85
N ASN A 12 19.45 17.12 -10.52
CA ASN A 12 18.82 17.41 -9.24
C ASN A 12 17.42 16.77 -9.21
N ILE A 13 17.17 15.93 -8.20
CA ILE A 13 15.94 15.13 -8.05
C ILE A 13 14.70 16.04 -7.87
N SER A 14 14.89 17.30 -7.46
CA SER A 14 13.80 18.28 -7.37
C SER A 14 13.14 18.62 -8.72
N ASP A 15 13.85 18.42 -9.83
CA ASP A 15 13.37 18.84 -11.16
C ASP A 15 12.44 17.79 -11.80
N ILE A 16 12.39 16.57 -11.24
CA ILE A 16 11.51 15.50 -11.71
C ILE A 16 10.05 15.74 -11.25
N TYR A 17 9.82 16.49 -10.18
CA TYR A 17 8.49 16.67 -9.59
C TYR A 17 7.63 17.76 -10.23
N ASN A 18 8.09 18.43 -11.30
CA ASN A 18 7.37 19.51 -11.98
C ASN A 18 6.86 19.18 -13.40
N LEU A 19 6.79 17.90 -13.79
CA LEU A 19 6.11 17.52 -15.03
C LEU A 19 4.59 17.64 -14.85
N SER A 20 4.05 18.75 -15.34
CA SER A 20 2.63 19.08 -15.32
C SER A 20 1.78 17.99 -15.99
N HIS A 21 0.61 17.79 -15.39
CA HIS A 21 -0.36 16.70 -15.59
C HIS A 21 -0.91 16.50 -17.02
N ASP A 22 -0.46 17.26 -18.03
CA ASP A 22 -1.05 17.26 -19.39
C ASP A 22 -0.20 16.55 -20.46
N GLU A 23 1.05 16.13 -20.19
CA GLU A 23 1.92 15.51 -21.20
C GLU A 23 1.82 13.97 -21.29
N LEU A 24 1.20 13.30 -20.31
CA LEU A 24 1.12 11.83 -20.28
C LEU A 24 -0.11 11.24 -20.98
N SER A 25 -1.06 12.07 -21.46
CA SER A 25 -2.30 11.60 -22.09
C SER A 25 -2.16 11.25 -23.58
N GLN A 26 -1.02 11.48 -24.24
CA GLN A 26 -0.94 11.40 -25.72
C GLN A 26 -0.34 10.12 -26.31
N ASN A 27 -0.10 9.06 -25.54
CA ASN A 27 0.59 7.86 -26.06
C ASN A 27 -0.24 6.58 -26.23
N PHE A 28 -1.56 6.59 -26.04
CA PHE A 28 -2.39 5.42 -26.36
C PHE A 28 -3.03 5.52 -27.77
N LYS A 29 -2.20 5.47 -28.81
CA LYS A 29 -2.69 5.08 -30.15
C LYS A 29 -2.84 3.56 -30.20
N LYS A 30 -4.10 3.13 -30.26
CA LYS A 30 -4.57 1.77 -30.52
C LYS A 30 -3.87 1.21 -31.77
N THR A 31 -3.12 0.12 -31.62
CA THR A 31 -2.55 -0.61 -32.77
C THR A 31 -3.00 -2.06 -32.66
N ASP A 32 -3.66 -2.57 -33.71
CA ASP A 32 -4.09 -3.95 -33.85
C ASP A 32 -2.88 -4.88 -33.94
N ILE A 33 -2.69 -5.78 -32.97
CA ILE A 33 -1.62 -6.78 -32.99
C ILE A 33 -2.26 -8.17 -33.04
N LYS A 34 -1.91 -8.92 -34.08
CA LYS A 34 -2.31 -10.31 -34.31
C LYS A 34 -1.70 -11.21 -33.24
N GLU A 35 -2.54 -12.11 -32.73
CA GLU A 35 -2.23 -13.16 -31.76
C GLU A 35 -1.08 -14.06 -32.25
N VAL A 36 -0.05 -14.21 -31.41
CA VAL A 36 1.07 -15.16 -31.58
C VAL A 36 1.11 -16.02 -30.32
N GLU A 37 1.24 -17.34 -30.50
CA GLU A 37 1.20 -18.36 -29.43
C GLU A 37 2.19 -18.09 -28.27
N PRO A 38 1.85 -18.45 -27.02
CA PRO A 38 2.71 -18.16 -25.89
C PRO A 38 3.88 -19.16 -25.83
N THR A 39 5.09 -18.63 -25.95
CA THR A 39 6.32 -19.32 -25.53
C THR A 39 6.69 -18.87 -24.12
N THR A 40 7.00 -19.84 -23.26
CA THR A 40 7.30 -19.63 -21.85
C THR A 40 8.64 -18.91 -21.70
N GLN A 41 8.63 -17.58 -21.72
CA GLN A 41 9.76 -16.73 -21.37
C GLN A 41 9.39 -15.81 -20.20
N ASN A 42 10.14 -16.01 -19.10
CA ASN A 42 10.33 -15.13 -17.94
C ASN A 42 9.36 -13.95 -17.84
N ILE A 43 8.19 -14.20 -17.26
CA ILE A 43 7.14 -13.20 -17.11
C ILE A 43 7.59 -12.23 -15.99
N ASN A 44 8.24 -11.13 -16.38
CA ASN A 44 8.15 -9.91 -15.58
C ASN A 44 6.72 -9.39 -15.78
N LYS A 45 5.77 -10.01 -15.05
CA LYS A 45 4.34 -9.77 -15.22
C LYS A 45 4.06 -8.40 -14.63
N ASN A 46 4.03 -7.38 -15.49
CA ASN A 46 3.40 -6.11 -15.15
C ASN A 46 1.97 -6.45 -14.68
N ILE A 47 1.68 -6.25 -13.40
CA ILE A 47 0.47 -6.75 -12.76
C ILE A 47 -0.68 -5.80 -13.13
N CYS A 48 -1.62 -6.24 -13.98
CA CYS A 48 -2.80 -5.42 -14.30
C CYS A 48 -3.66 -5.11 -13.06
N GLU A 49 -4.44 -4.02 -13.08
CA GLU A 49 -5.25 -3.54 -11.94
C GLU A 49 -6.13 -4.61 -11.28
N GLU A 50 -6.76 -5.50 -12.06
CA GLU A 50 -7.58 -6.61 -11.54
C GLU A 50 -6.74 -7.62 -10.73
N ASN A 51 -5.48 -7.82 -11.09
CA ASN A 51 -4.58 -8.68 -10.33
C ASN A 51 -4.07 -8.00 -9.05
N LEU A 52 -4.00 -6.65 -9.02
CA LEU A 52 -3.61 -5.91 -7.82
C LEU A 52 -4.66 -5.97 -6.72
N SER A 53 -5.96 -5.97 -7.07
CA SER A 53 -7.04 -6.15 -6.07
C SER A 53 -6.88 -7.46 -5.29
N ILE A 54 -6.56 -8.57 -5.98
CA ILE A 54 -6.34 -9.87 -5.35
C ILE A 54 -5.12 -9.82 -4.43
N VAL A 55 -4.02 -9.20 -4.89
CA VAL A 55 -2.81 -9.00 -4.08
C VAL A 55 -3.10 -8.19 -2.82
N ILE A 56 -3.91 -7.12 -2.92
CA ILE A 56 -4.31 -6.31 -1.78
C ILE A 56 -5.06 -7.17 -0.76
N ASP A 57 -6.06 -7.94 -1.20
CA ASP A 57 -6.82 -8.82 -0.30
C ASP A 57 -5.93 -9.87 0.36
N GLU A 58 -4.98 -10.46 -0.37
CA GLU A 58 -4.00 -11.41 0.18
C GLU A 58 -3.09 -10.76 1.23
N LEU A 59 -2.59 -9.55 0.98
CA LEU A 59 -1.77 -8.79 1.94
C LEU A 59 -2.55 -8.48 3.22
N VAL A 60 -3.80 -8.05 3.09
CA VAL A 60 -4.67 -7.77 4.24
C VAL A 60 -4.96 -9.03 5.06
N ASN A 61 -5.30 -10.14 4.39
CA ASN A 61 -5.55 -11.42 5.05
C ASN A 61 -4.30 -11.98 5.75
N LEU A 62 -3.13 -11.80 5.15
CA LEU A 62 -1.86 -12.19 5.74
C LEU A 62 -1.64 -11.46 7.07
N TYR A 63 -1.89 -10.16 7.12
CA TYR A 63 -1.81 -9.39 8.37
C TYR A 63 -2.81 -9.90 9.41
N PHE A 64 -4.07 -10.10 9.04
CA PHE A 64 -5.10 -10.58 9.99
C PHE A 64 -4.69 -11.90 10.65
N LYS A 65 -4.18 -12.84 9.86
CA LYS A 65 -3.65 -14.10 10.37
C LYS A 65 -2.51 -13.88 11.38
N MET A 66 -1.58 -12.98 11.09
CA MET A 66 -0.45 -12.71 11.97
C MET A 66 -0.86 -12.02 13.28
N ALA A 67 -1.81 -11.08 13.22
CA ALA A 67 -2.36 -10.41 14.40
C ALA A 67 -3.03 -11.42 15.35
N ASN A 68 -3.79 -12.37 14.79
CA ASN A 68 -4.41 -13.45 15.57
C ASN A 68 -3.39 -14.46 16.16
N GLU A 69 -2.24 -14.63 15.52
CA GLU A 69 -1.15 -15.48 16.02
C GLU A 69 -0.33 -14.78 17.12
N GLY A 70 -0.64 -13.54 17.49
CA GLY A 70 0.06 -12.77 18.53
C GLY A 70 1.52 -12.45 18.16
N LYS A 71 1.82 -12.40 16.86
CA LYS A 71 3.18 -12.12 16.37
C LYS A 71 3.56 -10.68 16.64
N GLU A 72 4.84 -10.45 16.92
CA GLU A 72 5.37 -9.10 17.07
C GLU A 72 5.19 -8.26 15.79
N GLU A 73 5.07 -6.95 16.02
CA GLU A 73 4.85 -5.91 15.02
C GLU A 73 5.95 -5.89 13.94
N SER A 74 7.21 -6.05 14.38
CA SER A 74 8.40 -6.08 13.53
C SER A 74 8.40 -7.26 12.55
N VAL A 75 7.94 -8.42 13.02
CA VAL A 75 7.80 -9.64 12.21
C VAL A 75 6.73 -9.43 11.15
N SER A 76 5.59 -8.84 11.52
CA SER A 76 4.48 -8.58 10.60
C SER A 76 4.88 -7.66 9.44
N LYS A 77 5.66 -6.60 9.73
CA LYS A 77 6.22 -5.72 8.70
C LYS A 77 7.14 -6.45 7.72
N GLN A 78 8.05 -7.28 8.22
CA GLN A 78 8.99 -8.01 7.37
C GLN A 78 8.27 -8.98 6.43
N TYR A 79 7.22 -9.66 6.90
CA TYR A 79 6.43 -10.56 6.06
C TYR A 79 5.76 -9.86 4.87
N VAL A 80 5.21 -8.66 5.06
CA VAL A 80 4.62 -7.88 3.96
C VAL A 80 5.69 -7.54 2.92
N LEU A 81 6.87 -7.10 3.36
CA LEU A 81 8.00 -6.81 2.47
C LEU A 81 8.49 -8.06 1.74
N ASP A 82 8.59 -9.19 2.44
CA ASP A 82 9.00 -10.47 1.87
C ASP A 82 8.00 -10.97 0.83
N TYR A 83 6.70 -10.87 1.10
CA TYR A 83 5.66 -11.20 0.13
C TYR A 83 5.81 -10.34 -1.15
N ILE A 84 5.91 -9.02 -1.00
CA ILE A 84 6.08 -8.10 -2.14
C ILE A 84 7.33 -8.46 -2.96
N ASN A 85 8.45 -8.71 -2.28
CA ASN A 85 9.72 -9.07 -2.91
C ASN A 85 9.68 -10.43 -3.61
N ASN A 86 9.13 -11.46 -2.96
CA ASN A 86 9.05 -12.82 -3.48
C ASN A 86 8.16 -12.90 -4.72
N HIS A 87 7.08 -12.14 -4.73
CA HIS A 87 6.16 -12.03 -5.85
C HIS A 87 6.62 -10.99 -6.90
N LYS A 88 7.76 -10.33 -6.69
CA LYS A 88 8.33 -9.29 -7.56
C LYS A 88 7.34 -8.15 -7.86
N ILE A 89 6.51 -7.81 -6.87
CA ILE A 89 5.49 -6.78 -7.02
C ILE A 89 6.14 -5.41 -6.87
N ASN A 90 5.79 -4.49 -7.77
CA ASN A 90 6.27 -3.14 -7.68
C ASN A 90 5.52 -2.37 -6.59
N LEU A 91 6.23 -2.01 -5.52
CA LEU A 91 5.64 -1.26 -4.40
C LEU A 91 4.99 0.06 -4.84
N ARG A 92 5.51 0.71 -5.89
CA ARG A 92 4.91 1.94 -6.45
C ARG A 92 3.55 1.66 -7.08
N GLU A 93 3.38 0.54 -7.76
CA GLU A 93 2.10 0.15 -8.38
C GLU A 93 1.06 -0.16 -7.31
N ILE A 94 1.45 -0.86 -6.24
CA ILE A 94 0.59 -1.04 -5.05
C ILE A 94 0.16 0.33 -4.53
N TYR A 95 1.11 1.22 -4.21
CA TYR A 95 0.78 2.51 -3.62
C TYR A 95 -0.14 3.36 -4.51
N HIS A 96 0.11 3.37 -5.82
CA HIS A 96 -0.73 4.07 -6.80
C HIS A 96 -2.14 3.48 -6.87
N TRP A 97 -2.26 2.15 -6.90
CA TRP A 97 -3.56 1.48 -6.88
C TRP A 97 -4.34 1.81 -5.62
N LEU A 98 -3.68 1.81 -4.46
CA LEU A 98 -4.32 2.14 -3.19
C LEU A 98 -4.90 3.57 -3.20
N LEU A 99 -4.13 4.54 -3.69
CA LEU A 99 -4.58 5.94 -3.80
C LEU A 99 -5.78 6.11 -4.76
N ASN A 100 -5.84 5.30 -5.82
CA ASN A 100 -6.94 5.34 -6.79
C ASN A 100 -8.18 4.54 -6.36
N ASN A 101 -8.13 3.83 -5.24
CA ASN A 101 -9.25 3.07 -4.68
C ASN A 101 -9.65 3.61 -3.28
N PRO A 102 -10.06 4.89 -3.16
CA PRO A 102 -10.27 5.53 -1.86
C PRO A 102 -11.55 5.12 -1.14
N ASN A 103 -12.40 4.30 -1.77
CA ASN A 103 -13.63 3.75 -1.21
C ASN A 103 -13.52 2.26 -0.88
N ASP A 104 -12.41 1.61 -1.25
CA ASP A 104 -12.15 0.23 -0.86
C ASP A 104 -11.56 0.18 0.55
N SER A 105 -12.16 -0.65 1.40
CA SER A 105 -11.83 -0.65 2.82
C SER A 105 -10.47 -1.31 3.12
N ASN A 106 -10.07 -2.29 2.30
CA ASN A 106 -8.75 -2.94 2.37
C ASN A 106 -7.65 -2.00 1.88
N SER A 107 -7.95 -1.24 0.81
CA SER A 107 -7.09 -0.20 0.28
C SER A 107 -6.79 0.88 1.33
N ILE A 108 -7.85 1.42 1.94
CA ILE A 108 -7.72 2.44 3.00
C ILE A 108 -6.91 1.89 4.18
N TYR A 109 -7.20 0.65 4.60
CA TYR A 109 -6.45 -0.02 5.66
C TYR A 109 -4.95 -0.10 5.32
N LEU A 110 -4.60 -0.60 4.12
CA LEU A 110 -3.21 -0.74 3.70
C LEU A 110 -2.49 0.60 3.56
N LEU A 111 -3.17 1.66 3.11
CA LEU A 111 -2.60 3.02 3.14
C LEU A 111 -2.26 3.46 4.58
N GLY A 112 -3.15 3.14 5.54
CA GLY A 112 -2.91 3.41 6.94
C GLY A 112 -1.70 2.63 7.46
N TYR A 113 -1.63 1.34 7.13
CA TYR A 113 -0.51 0.46 7.44
C TYR A 113 0.81 0.98 6.86
N PHE A 114 0.83 1.37 5.58
CA PHE A 114 2.02 1.88 4.91
C PHE A 114 2.49 3.20 5.52
N SER A 115 1.56 4.10 5.84
CA SER A 115 1.87 5.37 6.51
C SER A 115 2.40 5.14 7.92
N TYR A 116 1.85 4.17 8.66
CA TYR A 116 2.31 3.87 10.02
C TYR A 116 3.74 3.30 10.03
N TYR A 117 4.06 2.37 9.10
CA TYR A 117 5.36 1.68 9.07
C TYR A 117 6.40 2.31 8.13
N GLY A 118 6.02 3.34 7.37
CA GLY A 118 6.87 3.97 6.37
C GLY A 118 7.18 3.02 5.20
N ILE A 119 6.19 2.27 4.71
CA ILE A 119 6.35 1.35 3.57
C ILE A 119 6.03 2.13 2.28
N GLY A 120 7.08 2.48 1.52
CA GLY A 120 6.93 3.23 0.27
C GLY A 120 6.50 4.69 0.45
N THR A 121 6.46 5.18 1.70
CA THR A 121 6.12 6.55 2.11
C THR A 121 6.86 6.87 3.41
N ASP A 122 6.91 8.13 3.82
CA ASP A 122 7.39 8.51 5.15
C ASP A 122 6.44 8.03 6.25
N ILE A 123 6.97 7.85 7.46
CA ILE A 123 6.17 7.50 8.64
C ILE A 123 5.28 8.68 9.03
N ASP A 124 3.98 8.43 9.08
CA ASP A 124 2.97 9.38 9.54
C ASP A 124 1.88 8.63 10.32
N THR A 125 2.03 8.61 11.64
CA THR A 125 1.11 7.89 12.55
C THR A 125 -0.24 8.57 12.70
N GLN A 126 -0.30 9.90 12.51
CA GLN A 126 -1.54 10.67 12.55
C GLN A 126 -2.39 10.34 11.33
N LYS A 127 -1.80 10.42 10.14
CA LYS A 127 -2.46 10.01 8.89
C LYS A 127 -2.88 8.54 8.92
N ALA A 128 -2.03 7.67 9.48
CA ALA A 128 -2.37 6.26 9.63
C ALA A 128 -3.65 6.07 10.47
N PHE A 129 -3.75 6.78 11.60
CA PHE A 129 -4.93 6.71 12.46
C PHE A 129 -6.19 7.23 11.77
N GLU A 130 -6.09 8.34 11.02
CA GLU A 130 -7.22 8.85 10.24
C GLU A 130 -7.70 7.85 9.18
N LEU A 131 -6.76 7.19 8.50
CA LEU A 131 -7.06 6.13 7.54
C LEU A 131 -7.70 4.91 8.21
N TYR A 132 -7.18 4.47 9.36
CA TYR A 132 -7.81 3.39 10.12
C TYR A 132 -9.24 3.73 10.56
N GLN A 133 -9.50 4.96 11.03
CA GLN A 133 -10.87 5.39 11.34
C GLN A 133 -11.76 5.38 10.10
N LYS A 134 -11.26 5.85 8.95
CA LYS A 134 -12.01 5.82 7.69
C LYS A 134 -12.35 4.38 7.28
N GLY A 135 -11.38 3.46 7.31
CA GLY A 135 -11.60 2.04 7.00
C GLY A 135 -12.57 1.37 7.97
N ALA A 136 -12.45 1.69 9.26
CA ALA A 136 -13.31 1.17 10.32
C ALA A 136 -14.78 1.60 10.15
N ASN A 137 -15.00 2.84 9.68
CA ASN A 137 -16.30 3.37 9.34
C ASN A 137 -16.91 2.72 8.09
N LEU A 138 -16.09 2.22 7.17
CA LEU A 138 -16.53 1.40 6.03
C LEU A 138 -16.75 -0.08 6.40
N GLY A 139 -16.56 -0.46 7.66
CA GLY A 139 -16.81 -1.80 8.15
C GLY A 139 -15.58 -2.72 8.18
N ASN A 140 -14.40 -2.28 7.76
CA ASN A 140 -13.21 -3.12 7.76
C ASN A 140 -12.81 -3.55 9.19
N SER A 141 -12.91 -4.84 9.51
CA SER A 141 -12.65 -5.38 10.85
C SER A 141 -11.20 -5.11 11.30
N ILE A 142 -10.23 -5.24 10.41
CA ILE A 142 -8.82 -5.02 10.73
C ILE A 142 -8.55 -3.54 11.05
N SER A 143 -9.21 -2.62 10.34
CA SER A 143 -9.16 -1.20 10.66
C SER A 143 -9.79 -0.92 12.03
N GLN A 144 -10.91 -1.55 12.36
CA GLN A 144 -11.55 -1.42 13.68
C GLN A 144 -10.62 -1.91 14.79
N TYR A 145 -9.98 -3.07 14.62
CA TYR A 145 -8.96 -3.57 15.52
C TYR A 145 -7.80 -2.58 15.71
N ASN A 146 -7.29 -1.99 14.61
CA ASN A 146 -6.20 -1.02 14.69
C ASN A 146 -6.62 0.31 15.36
N VAL A 147 -7.86 0.76 15.17
CA VAL A 147 -8.40 1.93 15.90
C VAL A 147 -8.45 1.63 17.41
N ALA A 148 -8.89 0.45 17.80
CA ALA A 148 -8.92 0.03 19.21
C ALA A 148 -7.52 0.03 19.83
N LEU A 149 -6.51 -0.53 19.14
CA LEU A 149 -5.11 -0.50 19.58
C LEU A 149 -4.59 0.93 19.79
N VAL A 150 -4.95 1.88 18.92
CA VAL A 150 -4.53 3.27 19.08
C VAL A 150 -5.12 3.88 20.36
N TYR A 151 -6.39 3.62 20.68
CA TYR A 151 -7.00 4.07 21.93
C TYR A 151 -6.48 3.31 23.17
N GLU A 152 -6.06 2.05 23.03
CA GLU A 152 -5.46 1.27 24.13
C GLU A 152 -4.08 1.84 24.54
N PHE A 153 -3.21 2.09 23.54
CA PHE A 153 -1.84 2.53 23.78
C PHE A 153 -1.70 4.05 23.85
N GLY A 154 -2.67 4.81 23.33
CA GLY A 154 -2.70 6.27 23.35
C GLY A 154 -1.63 6.92 22.48
N LYS A 155 -1.18 6.25 21.40
CA LYS A 155 -0.13 6.75 20.50
C LYS A 155 -0.60 8.01 19.75
N GLY A 156 -0.30 9.19 20.32
CA GLY A 156 -0.56 10.50 19.71
C GLY A 156 -1.97 11.08 19.91
N ILE A 157 -2.96 10.25 20.27
CA ILE A 157 -4.39 10.64 20.36
C ILE A 157 -4.92 10.59 21.81
N GLY A 158 -4.15 10.07 22.76
CA GLY A 158 -4.62 9.81 24.12
C GLY A 158 -5.41 8.50 24.22
N LYS A 159 -5.51 7.95 25.43
CA LYS A 159 -6.22 6.70 25.66
C LYS A 159 -7.71 6.95 25.88
N ASP A 160 -8.55 6.05 25.37
CA ASP A 160 -10.00 6.06 25.59
C ASP A 160 -10.54 4.63 25.67
N LEU A 161 -10.88 4.19 26.88
CA LEU A 161 -11.34 2.83 27.16
C LEU A 161 -12.72 2.53 26.54
N ASP A 162 -13.61 3.52 26.49
CA ASP A 162 -14.95 3.32 25.95
C ASP A 162 -14.89 3.14 24.43
N LEU A 163 -14.07 3.94 23.75
CA LEU A 163 -13.82 3.81 22.31
C LEU A 163 -13.04 2.54 21.97
N GLU A 164 -12.03 2.18 22.77
CA GLU A 164 -11.30 0.91 22.63
C GLU A 164 -12.26 -0.29 22.67
N ILE A 165 -13.07 -0.41 23.74
CA ILE A 165 -14.03 -1.51 23.90
C ILE A 165 -15.05 -1.53 22.75
N TYR A 166 -15.52 -0.36 22.32
CA TYR A 166 -16.45 -0.25 21.20
C TYR A 166 -15.85 -0.84 19.91
N TRP A 167 -14.64 -0.43 19.55
CA TRP A 167 -14.01 -0.85 18.31
C TRP A 167 -13.54 -2.30 18.34
N TYR A 168 -13.06 -2.81 19.48
CA TYR A 168 -12.75 -4.24 19.62
C TYR A 168 -13.98 -5.12 19.46
N LYS A 169 -15.11 -4.77 20.09
CA LYS A 169 -16.36 -5.52 19.93
C LYS A 169 -16.81 -5.54 18.47
N LYS A 170 -16.81 -4.38 17.82
CA LYS A 170 -17.22 -4.26 16.42
C LYS A 170 -16.33 -5.09 15.47
N SER A 171 -15.03 -5.14 15.75
CA SER A 171 -14.09 -5.99 14.99
C SER A 171 -14.37 -7.47 15.23
N ALA A 172 -14.58 -7.87 16.49
CA ALA A 172 -14.78 -9.27 16.87
C ALA A 172 -16.10 -9.85 16.33
N ASP A 173 -17.16 -9.05 16.25
CA ASP A 173 -18.46 -9.47 15.73
C ASP A 173 -18.43 -9.82 14.22
N GLN A 174 -17.34 -9.52 13.52
CA GLN A 174 -17.15 -9.77 12.08
C GLN A 174 -16.17 -10.91 11.77
N GLY A 175 -15.55 -11.52 12.79
CA GLY A 175 -14.49 -12.53 12.67
C GLY A 175 -14.89 -13.92 13.13
#